data_AF-A0A0N7ZBF3-F1
#
_entry.id   AF-A0A0N7ZBF3-F1
#
_cell.length_a   1.000
_cell.length_b   1.000
_cell.length_c   1.000
_cell.angle_alpha   90.00
_cell.angle_beta   90.00
_cell.angle_gamma   90.00
#
_symmetry.space_group_name_H-M   'P 1'
#
loop_
_entity.id
_entity.type
_entity.pdbx_description
1 polymer ?
#
loop_
_entity_poly.entity_id
_entity_poly.type
_entity_poly.pdbx_seq_one_letter_code
_entity_poly.pdbx_strand_id
1 'polypeptide(L)'
;MGLTFNIRAICTLSGFLKLVEIILAFICIALLRNYSLNFGYDRRNVVSQDDREMVGVIAIGSSILISIPLLVAYIFFAHASNLLEILYCFTAAIMNVAGGAMAIDTYQNLGDSDTTKAGMAMGSIMIINALAYLIDAGTGTIANRK
;
A
#
# COMPACT_ATOMS: atom_id res chain seq x y z
N MET A 1 15.45 4.16 28.16
CA MET A 1 15.59 5.00 26.96
C MET A 1 14.28 5.73 26.78
N GLY A 2 14.26 7.06 26.93
CA GLY A 2 13.02 7.83 27.00
C GLY A 2 12.33 7.92 25.63
N LEU A 3 11.04 7.58 25.57
CA LEU A 3 10.20 7.87 24.42
C LEU A 3 10.15 9.39 24.24
N THR A 4 10.84 9.92 23.23
CA THR A 4 10.81 11.35 22.92
C THR A 4 9.82 11.54 21.77
N PHE A 5 8.64 12.10 22.07
CA PHE A 5 7.58 12.30 21.08
C PHE A 5 7.98 13.45 20.13
N ASN A 6 8.64 13.13 19.01
CA ASN A 6 9.17 14.15 18.12
C ASN A 6 8.22 14.43 16.95
N ILE A 7 7.26 15.34 17.15
CA ILE A 7 6.28 15.74 16.12
C ILE A 7 6.96 16.32 14.86
N ARG A 8 8.17 16.89 14.98
CA ARG A 8 8.94 17.35 13.80
C ARG A 8 9.33 16.21 12.85
N ALA A 9 9.42 14.97 13.33
CA ALA A 9 9.71 13.81 12.49
C ALA A 9 8.59 13.54 11.46
N ILE A 10 7.34 13.87 11.81
CA ILE A 10 6.17 13.73 10.92
C ILE A 10 6.20 14.78 9.81
N CYS A 11 6.78 15.96 10.06
CA CYS A 11 6.97 17.02 9.05
C CYS A 11 8.19 16.81 8.15
N THR A 12 8.90 15.68 8.26
CA THR A 12 9.94 15.31 7.30
C THR A 12 9.32 14.68 6.05
N LEU A 13 10.01 14.75 4.91
CA LEU A 13 9.52 14.20 3.64
C LEU A 13 9.12 12.73 3.77
N SER A 14 9.92 11.91 4.45
CA SER A 14 9.63 10.48 4.68
C SER A 14 8.45 10.26 5.64
N GLY A 15 8.33 11.06 6.71
CA GLY A 15 7.16 11.01 7.60
C GLY A 15 5.85 11.39 6.90
N PHE A 16 5.89 12.38 6.01
CA PHE A 16 4.75 12.76 5.19
C PHE A 16 4.38 11.69 4.15
N LEU A 17 5.36 11.08 3.49
CA LEU A 17 5.13 9.99 2.53
C LEU A 17 4.42 8.80 3.19
N LYS A 18 4.86 8.38 4.38
CA LYS A 18 4.20 7.31 5.15
C LYS A 18 2.74 7.64 5.51
N LEU A 19 2.45 8.90 5.84
CA LEU A 19 1.06 9.31 6.07
C LEU A 19 0.22 9.22 4.80
N VAL A 20 0.76 9.65 3.66
CA VAL A 20 0.09 9.52 2.36
C VAL A 20 -0.17 8.05 2.05
N GLU A 21 0.81 7.18 2.23
CA GLU A 21 0.69 5.73 1.99
C GLU A 21 -0.42 5.09 2.83
N ILE A 22 -0.47 5.46 4.12
CA ILE A 22 -1.52 5.00 5.05
C ILE A 22 -2.90 5.49 4.60
N ILE A 23 -3.03 6.77 4.21
CA ILE A 23 -4.30 7.34 3.75
C ILE A 23 -4.77 6.62 2.48
N LEU A 24 -3.89 6.41 1.50
CA LEU A 24 -4.22 5.70 0.27
C LEU A 24 -4.64 4.26 0.56
N ALA A 25 -3.97 3.57 1.48
CA ALA A 25 -4.35 2.23 1.91
C ALA A 25 -5.75 2.20 2.58
N PHE A 26 -6.09 3.20 3.39
CA PHE A 26 -7.44 3.32 3.96
C PHE A 26 -8.52 3.57 2.90
N ILE A 27 -8.22 4.38 1.88
CA ILE A 27 -9.13 4.60 0.75
C ILE A 27 -9.37 3.29 0.00
N CYS A 28 -8.32 2.50 -0.25
CA CYS A 28 -8.45 1.16 -0.84
C CYS A 28 -9.36 0.24 0.00
N ILE A 29 -9.20 0.20 1.32
CA ILE A 29 -10.08 -0.60 2.19
C ILE A 29 -11.52 -0.08 2.15
N ALA A 30 -11.72 1.23 2.15
CA ALA A 30 -13.05 1.82 2.08
C ALA A 30 -13.75 1.47 0.75
N LEU A 31 -13.03 1.50 -0.37
CA LEU A 31 -13.54 1.08 -1.67
C LEU A 31 -13.87 -0.42 -1.70
N LEU A 32 -12.95 -1.26 -1.21
CA LEU A 32 -13.17 -2.71 -1.09
C LEU A 32 -14.46 -3.02 -0.33
N ARG A 33 -14.65 -2.37 0.82
CA ARG A 33 -15.78 -2.64 1.72
C ARG A 33 -17.09 -2.07 1.20
N ASN A 34 -17.10 -0.87 0.63
CA ASN A 34 -18.33 -0.23 0.15
C ASN A 34 -18.85 -0.85 -1.15
N TYR A 35 -17.97 -1.30 -2.04
CA TYR A 35 -18.35 -1.85 -3.34
C TYR A 35 -18.25 -3.37 -3.41
N SER A 36 -17.92 -4.05 -2.29
CA SER A 36 -17.69 -5.50 -2.20
C SER A 36 -16.86 -6.02 -3.37
N LEU A 37 -15.74 -5.32 -3.64
CA LEU A 37 -14.89 -5.58 -4.79
C LEU A 37 -14.19 -6.92 -4.62
N ASN A 38 -14.23 -7.72 -5.68
CA ASN A 38 -13.53 -8.98 -5.79
C ASN A 38 -12.29 -8.83 -6.71
N PHE A 39 -11.19 -9.55 -6.42
CA PHE A 39 -9.97 -9.57 -7.25
C PHE A 39 -9.84 -10.91 -7.96
N GLY A 40 -10.70 -11.16 -8.93
CA GLY A 40 -10.67 -12.39 -9.70
C GLY A 40 -12.04 -12.72 -10.27
N TYR A 41 -12.16 -12.71 -11.59
CA TYR A 41 -13.33 -13.22 -12.27
C TYR A 41 -12.90 -14.08 -13.45
N ASP A 42 -12.62 -15.36 -13.19
CA ASP A 42 -12.48 -16.36 -14.25
C ASP A 42 -13.55 -17.44 -14.07
N ARG A 43 -14.59 -17.40 -14.92
CA ARG A 43 -15.68 -18.40 -14.92
C ARG A 43 -15.21 -19.82 -15.19
N ARG A 44 -13.95 -20.03 -15.58
CA ARG A 44 -13.42 -21.35 -15.99
C ARG A 44 -12.57 -22.04 -14.93
N ASN A 45 -12.07 -21.32 -13.92
CA ASN A 45 -11.16 -21.88 -12.91
C ASN A 45 -11.46 -21.35 -11.50
N VAL A 46 -12.33 -22.07 -10.78
CA VAL A 46 -12.77 -21.70 -9.42
C VAL A 46 -11.58 -21.63 -8.44
N VAL A 47 -10.59 -22.52 -8.57
CA VAL A 47 -9.41 -22.55 -7.69
C VAL A 47 -8.53 -21.30 -7.88
N SER A 48 -8.39 -20.81 -9.11
CA SER A 48 -7.57 -19.62 -9.41
C SER A 48 -8.24 -18.31 -9.00
N GLN A 49 -9.55 -18.34 -8.70
CA GLN A 49 -10.31 -17.18 -8.27
C GLN A 49 -10.04 -16.84 -6.80
N ASP A 50 -10.10 -17.85 -5.93
CA ASP A 50 -9.85 -17.67 -4.49
C ASP A 50 -8.42 -17.19 -4.21
N ASP A 51 -7.43 -17.72 -4.93
CA ASP A 51 -6.03 -17.33 -4.79
C ASP A 51 -5.79 -15.86 -5.17
N ARG A 52 -6.44 -15.37 -6.24
CA ARG A 52 -6.31 -13.97 -6.69
C ARG A 52 -7.01 -13.01 -5.73
N GLU A 53 -8.17 -13.39 -5.22
CA GLU A 53 -8.90 -12.60 -4.22
C GLU A 53 -8.08 -12.46 -2.93
N MET A 54 -7.50 -13.56 -2.45
CA MET A 54 -6.61 -13.55 -1.30
C MET A 54 -5.37 -12.67 -1.52
N VAL A 55 -4.73 -12.74 -2.68
CA VAL A 55 -3.57 -11.89 -3.00
C VAL A 55 -3.94 -10.40 -2.98
N GLY A 56 -5.08 -10.02 -3.54
CA GLY A 56 -5.54 -8.63 -3.53
C GLY A 56 -5.82 -8.10 -2.12
N VAL A 57 -6.51 -8.90 -1.29
CA VAL A 57 -6.81 -8.54 0.11
C VAL A 57 -5.52 -8.45 0.94
N ILE A 58 -4.60 -9.41 0.77
CA ILE A 58 -3.31 -9.42 1.45
C ILE A 58 -2.44 -8.24 1.01
N ALA A 59 -2.47 -7.83 -0.27
CA ALA A 59 -1.75 -6.66 -0.74
C ALA A 59 -2.18 -5.38 -0.02
N ILE A 60 -3.49 -5.16 0.14
CA ILE A 60 -4.01 -3.98 0.86
C ILE A 60 -3.69 -4.08 2.35
N GLY A 61 -3.89 -5.25 2.96
CA GLY A 61 -3.61 -5.47 4.38
C GLY A 61 -2.14 -5.31 4.74
N SER A 62 -1.24 -5.82 3.89
CA SER A 62 0.22 -5.73 4.07
C SER A 62 0.70 -4.28 4.02
N SER A 63 0.11 -3.45 3.15
CA SER A 63 0.41 -2.02 3.06
C SER A 63 0.22 -1.30 4.41
N ILE A 64 -0.88 -1.59 5.11
CA ILE A 64 -1.16 -1.02 6.43
C ILE A 64 -0.25 -1.62 7.50
N LEU A 65 -0.08 -2.95 7.49
CA LEU A 65 0.77 -3.65 8.46
C LEU A 65 2.24 -3.25 8.38
N ILE A 66 2.73 -2.80 7.22
CA ILE A 66 4.09 -2.32 7.05
C ILE A 66 4.20 -0.84 7.43
N SER A 67 3.26 0.00 6.98
CA SER A 67 3.37 1.46 7.14
C SER A 67 3.16 1.94 8.57
N ILE A 68 2.23 1.32 9.33
CA ILE A 68 1.95 1.74 10.71
C ILE A 68 3.16 1.49 11.63
N PRO A 69 3.77 0.29 11.68
CA PRO A 69 4.97 0.07 12.47
C PRO A 69 6.15 0.92 12.02
N LEU A 70 6.32 1.17 10.73
CA LEU A 70 7.37 2.06 10.22
C LEU A 70 7.16 3.52 10.66
N LEU A 71 5.92 3.99 10.74
CA LEU A 71 5.59 5.32 11.26
C LEU A 71 5.86 5.40 12.78
N VAL A 72 5.44 4.38 13.53
CA VAL A 72 5.71 4.27 14.97
C VAL A 72 7.20 4.20 15.24
N ALA A 73 7.95 3.43 14.46
CA ALA A 73 9.41 3.37 14.53
C ALA A 73 10.03 4.75 14.32
N TYR A 74 9.55 5.51 13.32
CA TYR A 74 10.03 6.86 13.04
C TYR A 74 9.73 7.88 14.16
N ILE A 75 8.62 7.70 14.88
CA ILE A 75 8.21 8.59 15.98
C ILE A 75 8.96 8.27 17.28
N PHE A 76 9.23 6.99 17.57
CA PHE A 76 9.73 6.55 18.88
C PHE A 76 11.16 6.05 18.89
N PHE A 77 11.71 5.60 17.77
CA PHE A 77 13.04 5.03 17.68
C PHE A 77 13.93 5.84 16.73
N ALA A 78 14.98 6.45 17.29
CA ALA A 78 15.91 7.30 16.52
C ALA A 78 16.81 6.52 15.55
N HIS A 79 16.86 5.17 15.63
CA HIS A 79 17.71 4.31 14.81
C HIS A 79 16.93 3.09 14.31
N ALA A 80 16.20 3.23 13.20
CA ALA A 80 15.83 2.10 12.37
C ALA A 80 16.94 1.86 11.33
N SER A 81 17.26 0.61 11.03
CA SER A 81 18.23 0.29 9.99
C SER A 81 17.64 0.63 8.61
N ASN A 82 18.25 1.61 7.92
CA ASN A 82 17.81 2.09 6.60
C ASN A 82 17.55 0.97 5.59
N LEU A 83 18.38 -0.09 5.64
CA LEU A 83 18.22 -1.23 4.74
C LEU A 83 16.92 -2.00 4.98
N LEU A 84 16.49 -2.16 6.24
CA LEU A 84 15.24 -2.87 6.55
C LEU A 84 14.03 -2.07 6.07
N GLU A 85 14.05 -0.76 6.29
CA GLU A 85 13.01 0.16 5.83
C GLU A 85 12.85 0.11 4.30
N ILE A 86 13.96 0.17 3.56
CA ILE A 86 13.96 0.04 2.10
C ILE A 86 13.37 -1.29 1.66
N LEU A 87 13.75 -2.40 2.29
CA LEU A 87 13.23 -3.72 1.95
C LEU A 87 11.72 -3.83 2.23
N TYR A 88 11.25 -3.25 3.34
CA TYR A 88 9.83 -3.21 3.65
C TYR A 88 9.04 -2.35 2.68
N CYS A 89 9.51 -1.15 2.35
CA CYS A 89 8.86 -0.31 1.35
C CYS A 89 8.89 -0.96 -0.04
N PHE A 90 9.98 -1.64 -0.42
CA PHE A 90 10.07 -2.34 -1.70
C PHE A 90 9.10 -3.52 -1.81
N THR A 91 8.98 -4.32 -0.74
CA THR A 91 7.99 -5.42 -0.68
C THR A 91 6.56 -4.90 -0.71
N ALA A 92 6.25 -3.82 0.02
CA ALA A 92 4.95 -3.16 -0.03
C ALA A 92 4.64 -2.61 -1.44
N ALA A 93 5.64 -2.05 -2.13
CA ALA A 93 5.50 -1.57 -3.50
C ALA A 93 5.13 -2.70 -4.46
N ILE A 94 5.87 -3.81 -4.46
CA ILE A 94 5.60 -4.95 -5.34
C ILE A 94 4.21 -5.52 -5.09
N MET A 95 3.82 -5.68 -3.82
CA MET A 95 2.50 -6.20 -3.45
C MET A 95 1.37 -5.28 -3.92
N ASN A 96 1.53 -3.95 -3.79
CA ASN A 96 0.56 -2.98 -4.29
C ASN A 96 0.47 -2.97 -5.81
N VAL A 97 1.59 -3.11 -6.54
CA VAL A 97 1.57 -3.26 -8.01
C VAL A 97 0.84 -4.53 -8.41
N ALA A 98 1.14 -5.66 -7.76
CA ALA A 98 0.50 -6.94 -8.07
C ALA A 98 -1.00 -6.90 -7.81
N GLY A 99 -1.44 -6.44 -6.62
CA GLY A 99 -2.85 -6.30 -6.28
C GLY A 99 -3.57 -5.28 -7.17
N GLY A 100 -2.93 -4.15 -7.46
CA GLY A 100 -3.49 -3.11 -8.34
C GLY A 100 -3.64 -3.59 -9.79
N ALA A 101 -2.66 -4.30 -10.33
CA ALA A 101 -2.75 -4.90 -11.65
C ALA A 101 -3.85 -5.96 -11.75
N MET A 102 -4.00 -6.81 -10.72
CA MET A 102 -5.10 -7.79 -10.67
C MET A 102 -6.48 -7.13 -10.57
N ALA A 103 -6.60 -6.03 -9.82
CA ALA A 103 -7.83 -5.24 -9.75
C ALA A 103 -8.19 -4.67 -11.12
N ILE A 104 -7.23 -4.02 -11.79
CA ILE A 104 -7.45 -3.47 -13.13
C ILE A 104 -7.80 -4.58 -14.11
N ASP A 105 -7.08 -5.70 -14.11
CA ASP A 105 -7.36 -6.82 -15.01
C ASP A 105 -8.78 -7.39 -14.83
N THR A 106 -9.25 -7.46 -13.58
CA THR A 106 -10.59 -7.96 -13.25
C THR A 106 -11.69 -7.00 -13.73
N TYR A 107 -11.48 -5.68 -13.62
CA TYR A 107 -12.52 -4.68 -13.89
C TYR A 107 -12.41 -4.01 -15.27
N GLN A 108 -11.26 -4.01 -15.94
CA GLN A 108 -11.03 -3.28 -17.20
C GLN A 108 -11.96 -3.71 -18.35
N ASN A 109 -12.42 -4.96 -18.33
CA ASN A 109 -13.29 -5.54 -19.36
C ASN A 109 -14.72 -5.74 -18.89
N LEU A 110 -15.04 -5.38 -17.64
CA LEU A 110 -16.41 -5.36 -17.14
C LEU A 110 -17.04 -4.04 -17.61
N GLY A 111 -18.31 -4.07 -18.01
CA GLY A 111 -18.98 -2.91 -18.62
C GLY A 111 -19.06 -1.69 -17.69
N ASP A 112 -19.69 -0.62 -18.18
CA ASP A 112 -19.76 0.66 -17.46
C ASP A 112 -20.71 0.57 -16.25
N SER A 113 -20.17 0.25 -15.08
CA SER A 113 -20.88 0.16 -13.81
C SER A 113 -20.08 0.84 -12.70
N ASP A 114 -20.77 1.35 -11.68
CA ASP A 114 -20.14 2.07 -10.57
C ASP A 114 -19.15 1.18 -9.80
N THR A 115 -19.44 -0.11 -9.68
CA THR A 115 -18.54 -1.11 -9.10
C THR A 115 -17.28 -1.29 -9.93
N THR A 116 -17.41 -1.29 -11.26
CA THR A 116 -16.27 -1.41 -12.17
C THR A 116 -15.38 -0.18 -12.13
N LYS A 117 -15.98 1.01 -12.11
CA LYS A 117 -15.25 2.29 -11.92
C LYS A 117 -14.52 2.31 -10.57
N ALA A 118 -15.18 1.87 -9.51
CA ALA A 118 -14.58 1.77 -8.18
C ALA A 118 -13.41 0.76 -8.14
N GLY A 119 -13.55 -0.40 -8.80
CA GLY A 119 -12.50 -1.41 -8.92
C GLY A 119 -11.27 -0.93 -9.69
N MET A 120 -11.47 -0.24 -10.82
CA MET A 120 -10.38 0.38 -11.57
C MET A 120 -9.74 1.55 -10.81
N ALA A 121 -10.54 2.37 -10.12
CA ALA A 121 -10.04 3.45 -9.27
C ALA A 121 -9.19 2.90 -8.12
N MET A 122 -9.66 1.82 -7.47
CA MET A 122 -8.90 1.13 -6.44
C MET A 122 -7.56 0.61 -6.96
N GLY A 123 -7.57 -0.08 -8.11
CA GLY A 123 -6.34 -0.59 -8.72
C GLY A 123 -5.33 0.51 -9.07
N SER A 124 -5.80 1.63 -9.60
CA SER A 124 -4.93 2.78 -9.88
C SER A 124 -4.40 3.44 -8.60
N ILE A 125 -5.20 3.55 -7.54
CA ILE A 125 -4.75 4.05 -6.22
C ILE A 125 -3.67 3.13 -5.65
N MET A 126 -3.81 1.81 -5.77
CA MET A 126 -2.78 0.86 -5.33
C MET A 126 -1.46 1.05 -6.10
N ILE A 127 -1.52 1.26 -7.42
CA ILE A 127 -0.31 1.55 -8.22
C ILE A 127 0.33 2.88 -7.78
N ILE A 128 -0.47 3.92 -7.54
CA ILE A 128 0.04 5.20 -7.01
C ILE A 128 0.68 4.99 -5.63
N ASN A 129 0.08 4.17 -4.78
CA ASN A 129 0.61 3.84 -3.47
C ASN A 129 1.96 3.09 -3.58
N ALA A 130 2.10 2.19 -4.55
CA ALA A 130 3.37 1.54 -4.83
C ALA A 130 4.47 2.52 -5.23
N LEU A 131 4.14 3.54 -6.03
CA LEU A 131 5.09 4.59 -6.39
C LEU A 131 5.51 5.42 -5.16
N ALA A 132 4.57 5.71 -4.25
CA ALA A 132 4.89 6.38 -2.99
C ALA A 132 5.91 5.57 -2.17
N TYR A 133 5.68 4.25 -2.01
CA TYR A 133 6.64 3.37 -1.33
C TYR A 133 8.02 3.32 -2.00
N LEU A 134 8.08 3.36 -3.34
CA LEU A 134 9.37 3.40 -4.05
C LEU A 134 10.10 4.72 -3.83
N ILE A 135 9.37 5.84 -3.79
CA ILE A 135 9.94 7.15 -3.48
C ILE A 135 10.41 7.17 -2.02
N ASP A 136 9.63 6.64 -1.08
CA ASP A 136 10.02 6.56 0.33
C ASP A 136 11.27 5.69 0.51
N ALA A 137 11.34 4.53 -0.15
CA ALA A 137 12.54 3.69 -0.20
C ALA A 137 13.77 4.45 -0.75
N GLY A 138 13.58 5.26 -1.79
CA GLY A 138 14.63 6.11 -2.35
C GLY A 138 15.06 7.22 -1.37
N THR A 139 14.11 7.90 -0.73
CA THR A 139 14.40 9.03 0.16
C THR A 139 14.86 8.65 1.57
N GLY A 140 14.47 7.49 2.08
CA GLY A 140 14.93 6.94 3.36
C GLY A 140 16.45 6.73 3.40
N THR A 141 17.08 6.47 2.25
CA THR A 141 18.55 6.46 2.13
C THR A 141 19.21 7.84 2.21
N ILE A 142 18.48 8.90 1.82
CA ILE A 142 19.02 10.26 1.67
C ILE A 142 18.94 11.02 3.01
N ALA A 143 17.91 10.77 3.81
CA ALA A 143 17.68 11.45 5.09
C ALA A 143 18.69 11.08 6.20
N ASN A 144 19.33 9.91 6.11
CA ASN A 144 20.31 9.43 7.10
C ASN A 144 21.78 9.67 6.72
N ARG A 145 22.05 10.45 5.67
CA ARG A 145 23.39 11.01 5.39
C ARG A 145 23.57 12.39 6.03
N LYS A 146 23.50 12.48 7.36
CA LYS A 146 24.07 13.59 8.13
C LYS A 146 24.63 13.11 9.44
#